data_AF-Q4U9K0-F1
#
_entry.id   AF-Q4U9K0-F1
#
_cell.length_a   1.000
_cell.length_b   1.000
_cell.length_c   1.000
_cell.angle_alpha   90.00
_cell.angle_beta   90.00
_cell.angle_gamma   90.00
#
_symmetry.space_group_name_H-M   'P 1'
#
loop_
_entity.id
_entity.type
_entity.pdbx_description
1 polymer ?
#
loop_
_entity_poly.entity_id
_entity_poly.type
_entity_poly.pdbx_seq_one_letter_code
_entity_poly.pdbx_strand_id
1 'polypeptide(L)'
;MVHTNYQLTHTEARDRLISFHSSKLRPNSNDSKKLNLNDEECVYLLGLMAGESFLFNKSVRLKVIRGSAQIGGHIYRVMESYRKFIVPPWDPSERILSLCLEDTPNSQTRDETKTCKFCEDILTEFHGGSCCEFVSNYKSLRASFMKGLGIEYENSLGKGKKTNKYDEHIKYYKSQTGKDYDTIVMLTEYSSCFGTVKVPDTLDTIYPPKIISKQIFSVYERFLGLCASGNPVIMLHGDKSYGKSTLVAYTINYLLNFVSNVFLMDVDVGLPFLSPPGLISLTLISESVTTPSYNLVGNAKPMISLLLGDIKVSNSPLFLTHVKKCFDLYEKTKKNVRAPLIINTFGWITGMGAQVLEAIASITRVEMLVKLLNLPKDQALVINSHEDLKERLEKLNMLDGEQLQKPTQEYKIDTYPSFTELVQRLGGSLPRDKSDNEYYISSFQNYLHLLKNFKFGSKCKLHDFYGITLKRELVHPSDTRWLRLCSYLNRGFSEALHFPQFRHEEFFGSVETYNFKRNVKFPEKFSPPSQIELDANNYTFVTQTDIIPYDYTQVVFYAVINIMLKRIKCA
;
A
#
# COMPACT_ATOMS: atom_id res chain seq x y z
N MET A 1 -17.75 -6.16 25.35
CA MET A 1 -18.56 -6.84 24.32
C MET A 1 -17.67 -7.19 23.14
N VAL A 2 -17.76 -8.41 22.63
CA VAL A 2 -17.07 -8.82 21.39
C VAL A 2 -18.03 -8.60 20.23
N HIS A 3 -17.62 -7.83 19.24
CA HIS A 3 -18.41 -7.57 18.04
C HIS A 3 -18.20 -8.71 17.03
N THR A 4 -19.28 -9.13 16.38
CA THR A 4 -19.23 -10.11 15.29
C THR A 4 -18.62 -9.44 14.05
N ASN A 5 -17.53 -10.01 13.52
CA ASN A 5 -17.00 -9.54 12.24
C ASN A 5 -17.88 -10.05 11.11
N TYR A 6 -18.13 -9.18 10.14
CA TYR A 6 -18.96 -9.56 9.01
C TYR A 6 -18.57 -8.81 7.74
N GLN A 7 -18.29 -9.55 6.69
CA GLN A 7 -18.04 -8.96 5.38
C GLN A 7 -19.36 -8.83 4.59
N LEU A 8 -19.81 -7.60 4.34
CA LEU A 8 -20.92 -7.31 3.44
C LEU A 8 -20.59 -7.83 2.03
N THR A 9 -21.57 -8.49 1.43
CA THR A 9 -21.61 -8.74 -0.03
C THR A 9 -21.78 -7.43 -0.79
N HIS A 10 -21.47 -7.42 -2.10
CA HIS A 10 -21.70 -6.23 -2.93
C HIS A 10 -23.17 -5.80 -2.94
N THR A 11 -24.11 -6.77 -2.94
CA THR A 11 -25.56 -6.49 -2.87
C THR A 11 -25.93 -5.83 -1.55
N GLU A 12 -25.51 -6.40 -0.42
CA GLU A 12 -25.79 -5.79 0.90
C GLU A 12 -25.18 -4.38 1.03
N ALA A 13 -23.98 -4.15 0.49
CA ALA A 13 -23.36 -2.84 0.49
C ALA A 13 -24.13 -1.84 -0.38
N ARG A 14 -24.62 -2.26 -1.56
CA ARG A 14 -25.44 -1.46 -2.46
C ARG A 14 -26.81 -1.13 -1.87
N ASP A 15 -27.46 -2.08 -1.22
CA ASP A 15 -28.78 -1.88 -0.58
C ASP A 15 -28.71 -0.86 0.56
N ARG A 16 -27.55 -0.75 1.22
CA ARG A 16 -27.29 0.27 2.25
C ARG A 16 -26.79 1.61 1.69
N LEU A 17 -26.54 1.71 0.38
CA LEU A 17 -26.01 2.92 -0.24
C LEU A 17 -27.15 3.92 -0.50
N ILE A 18 -27.14 5.05 0.20
CA ILE A 18 -28.19 6.07 0.08
C ILE A 18 -27.63 7.32 -0.58
N SER A 19 -28.28 7.80 -1.63
CA SER A 19 -27.93 9.08 -2.26
C SER A 19 -28.37 10.27 -1.40
N PHE A 20 -27.49 11.26 -1.34
CA PHE A 20 -27.67 12.51 -0.63
C PHE A 20 -27.43 13.67 -1.60
N HIS A 21 -28.35 14.64 -1.60
CA HIS A 21 -28.25 15.86 -2.39
C HIS A 21 -28.32 17.06 -1.44
N SER A 22 -27.42 18.04 -1.61
CA SER A 22 -27.34 19.24 -0.78
C SER A 22 -28.67 20.01 -0.72
N SER A 23 -29.42 20.02 -1.82
CA SER A 23 -30.76 20.61 -1.93
C SER A 23 -31.82 20.01 -0.99
N LYS A 24 -31.54 18.84 -0.37
CA LYS A 24 -32.42 18.20 0.62
C LYS A 24 -32.20 18.72 2.05
N LEU A 25 -31.16 19.52 2.29
CA LEU A 25 -31.00 20.25 3.55
C LEU A 25 -31.93 21.47 3.50
N ARG A 26 -33.00 21.47 4.30
CA ARG A 26 -33.86 22.65 4.42
C ARG A 26 -33.00 23.81 4.98
N PRO A 27 -33.07 25.03 4.42
CA PRO A 27 -32.32 26.15 4.94
C PRO A 27 -32.94 26.59 6.27
N ASN A 28 -32.47 26.03 7.38
CA ASN A 28 -32.78 26.51 8.71
C ASN A 28 -31.48 26.86 9.41
N SER A 29 -31.33 28.15 9.70
CA SER A 29 -30.30 28.85 10.48
C SER A 29 -29.23 29.62 9.69
N ASN A 30 -29.04 30.87 10.12
CA ASN A 30 -28.24 31.96 9.54
C ASN A 30 -26.71 31.74 9.60
N ASP A 31 -26.22 30.51 9.69
CA ASP A 31 -24.78 30.25 9.63
C ASP A 31 -24.35 30.04 8.18
N SER A 32 -23.97 31.15 7.53
CA SER A 32 -23.36 31.19 6.21
C SER A 32 -21.95 30.57 6.22
N LYS A 33 -21.86 29.26 6.38
CA LYS A 33 -20.77 28.44 5.85
C LYS A 33 -21.34 27.58 4.75
N LYS A 34 -21.44 28.17 3.54
CA LYS A 34 -21.70 27.41 2.32
C LYS A 34 -20.78 26.19 2.31
N LEU A 35 -21.38 25.00 2.28
CA LEU A 35 -20.66 23.78 1.93
C LEU A 35 -20.00 24.03 0.56
N ASN A 36 -18.67 23.98 0.47
CA ASN A 36 -17.95 23.90 -0.82
C ASN A 36 -18.19 22.50 -1.42
N LEU A 37 -19.45 22.18 -1.67
CA LEU A 37 -19.85 21.10 -2.56
C LEU A 37 -20.21 21.81 -3.85
N ASN A 38 -19.57 21.47 -4.97
CA ASN A 38 -20.16 21.82 -6.26
C ASN A 38 -21.54 21.17 -6.27
N ASP A 39 -22.60 21.93 -6.54
CA ASP A 39 -24.00 21.47 -6.51
C ASP A 39 -24.27 20.28 -7.45
N GLU A 40 -23.31 19.90 -8.30
CA GLU A 40 -23.38 18.78 -9.25
C GLU A 40 -22.82 17.44 -8.71
N GLU A 41 -22.15 17.40 -7.56
CA GLU A 41 -21.47 16.18 -7.09
C GLU A 41 -22.42 15.28 -6.28
N CYS A 42 -22.88 14.18 -6.87
CA CYS A 42 -23.73 13.20 -6.17
C CYS A 42 -22.95 12.55 -5.01
N VAL A 43 -23.50 12.69 -3.80
CA VAL A 43 -22.93 12.15 -2.57
C VAL A 43 -23.68 10.88 -2.18
N TYR A 44 -22.96 9.85 -1.76
CA TYR A 44 -23.54 8.64 -1.22
C TYR A 44 -23.12 8.42 0.23
N LEU A 45 -24.03 7.90 1.04
CA LEU A 45 -23.82 7.53 2.44
C LEU A 45 -23.95 6.02 2.60
N LEU A 46 -23.05 5.41 3.36
CA LEU A 46 -23.08 3.99 3.70
C LEU A 46 -22.71 3.78 5.16
N GLY A 47 -23.56 3.10 5.91
CA GLY A 47 -23.40 2.80 7.32
C GLY A 47 -22.97 1.37 7.61
N LEU A 48 -22.10 1.22 8.61
CA LEU A 48 -21.55 -0.03 9.09
C LEU A 48 -21.65 -0.12 10.62
N MET A 49 -22.11 -1.26 11.11
CA MET A 49 -21.95 -1.63 12.52
C MET A 49 -20.48 -1.95 12.80
N ALA A 50 -20.02 -1.78 14.04
CA ALA A 50 -18.66 -2.18 14.41
C ALA A 50 -18.44 -3.67 14.14
N GLY A 51 -17.33 -3.99 13.47
CA GLY A 51 -17.03 -5.35 12.98
C GLY A 51 -17.50 -5.61 11.55
N GLU A 52 -18.41 -4.82 11.00
CA GLU A 52 -18.78 -4.93 9.59
C GLU A 52 -17.71 -4.30 8.67
N SER A 53 -17.50 -4.93 7.52
CA SER A 53 -16.66 -4.41 6.44
C SER A 53 -17.32 -4.54 5.08
N PHE A 54 -16.92 -3.69 4.13
CA PHE A 54 -17.23 -3.87 2.70
C PHE A 54 -15.95 -3.76 1.87
N LEU A 55 -15.99 -4.29 0.64
CA LEU A 55 -14.90 -4.18 -0.32
C LEU A 55 -15.23 -3.14 -1.39
N PHE A 56 -14.20 -2.45 -1.88
CA PHE A 56 -14.31 -1.68 -3.11
C PHE A 56 -13.14 -2.01 -4.05
N ASN A 57 -13.44 -2.02 -5.35
CA ASN A 57 -12.53 -2.53 -6.37
C ASN A 57 -12.26 -1.56 -7.51
N LYS A 58 -12.73 -0.32 -7.39
CA LYS A 58 -12.48 0.80 -8.31
C LYS A 58 -12.15 2.06 -7.53
N SER A 59 -11.60 3.06 -8.22
CA SER A 59 -11.25 4.35 -7.64
C SER A 59 -12.48 5.09 -7.07
N VAL A 60 -12.33 5.63 -5.86
CA VAL A 60 -13.39 6.33 -5.15
C VAL A 60 -12.80 7.44 -4.28
N ARG A 61 -13.56 8.51 -4.04
CA ARG A 61 -13.26 9.48 -2.99
C ARG A 61 -14.12 9.17 -1.79
N LEU A 62 -13.51 9.04 -0.62
CA LEU A 62 -14.23 8.74 0.62
C LEU A 62 -13.79 9.63 1.77
N LYS A 63 -14.72 9.85 2.70
CA LYS A 63 -14.43 10.37 4.04
C LYS A 63 -15.30 9.69 5.08
N VAL A 64 -14.73 9.42 6.26
CA VAL A 64 -15.49 9.00 7.44
C VAL A 64 -16.16 10.24 8.02
N ILE A 65 -17.47 10.19 8.27
CA ILE A 65 -18.22 11.31 8.85
C ILE A 65 -18.78 11.02 10.24
N ARG A 66 -18.73 9.75 10.65
CA ARG A 66 -19.06 9.29 11.99
C ARG A 66 -18.23 8.06 12.31
N GLY A 67 -17.83 7.91 13.57
CA GLY A 67 -17.10 6.75 14.05
C GLY A 67 -15.69 6.69 13.48
N SER A 68 -15.22 5.47 13.23
CA SER A 68 -13.87 5.26 12.70
C SER A 68 -13.79 3.99 11.84
N ALA A 69 -12.95 4.04 10.82
CA ALA A 69 -12.74 2.93 9.91
C ALA A 69 -11.26 2.62 9.72
N GLN A 70 -10.92 1.34 9.62
CA GLN A 70 -9.60 0.88 9.19
C GLN A 70 -9.60 0.60 7.69
N ILE A 71 -8.60 1.15 6.98
CA ILE A 71 -8.35 0.86 5.56
C ILE A 71 -6.83 0.72 5.38
N GLY A 72 -6.39 -0.43 4.87
CA GLY A 72 -4.98 -0.66 4.52
C GLY A 72 -3.98 -0.43 5.67
N GLY A 73 -4.38 -0.69 6.93
CA GLY A 73 -3.55 -0.51 8.12
C GLY A 73 -3.75 0.83 8.85
N HIS A 74 -4.33 1.85 8.20
CA HIS A 74 -4.55 3.16 8.78
C HIS A 74 -5.96 3.32 9.37
N ILE A 75 -6.09 4.04 10.48
CA ILE A 75 -7.34 4.37 11.16
C ILE A 75 -7.80 5.77 10.73
N TYR A 76 -8.90 5.83 9.99
CA TYR A 76 -9.58 7.05 9.62
C TYR A 76 -10.69 7.34 10.63
N ARG A 77 -10.52 8.40 11.43
CA ARG A 77 -11.61 9.00 12.22
C ARG A 77 -12.37 9.99 11.36
N VAL A 78 -13.38 10.67 11.93
CA VAL A 78 -14.13 11.73 11.25
C VAL A 78 -13.19 12.71 10.52
N MET A 79 -13.41 12.89 9.21
CA MET A 79 -12.50 13.62 8.31
C MET A 79 -13.14 14.90 7.80
N GLU A 80 -12.33 15.95 7.66
CA GLU A 80 -12.78 17.23 7.12
C GLU A 80 -12.85 17.23 5.58
N SER A 81 -11.89 16.56 4.93
CA SER A 81 -11.74 16.48 3.48
C SER A 81 -11.83 15.04 2.98
N TYR A 82 -12.18 14.87 1.70
CA TYR A 82 -12.12 13.57 1.04
C TYR A 82 -10.68 13.10 0.89
N ARG A 83 -10.49 11.79 0.98
CA ARG A 83 -9.28 11.09 0.53
C ARG A 83 -9.59 10.31 -0.73
N LYS A 84 -8.65 10.37 -1.65
CA LYS A 84 -8.69 9.65 -2.93
C LYS A 84 -8.13 8.25 -2.71
N PHE A 85 -8.89 7.24 -3.09
CA PHE A 85 -8.46 5.84 -3.18
C PHE A 85 -8.49 5.42 -4.64
N ILE A 86 -7.41 4.80 -5.12
CA ILE A 86 -7.34 4.25 -6.48
C ILE A 86 -7.19 2.74 -6.35
N VAL A 87 -8.10 2.01 -7.00
CA VAL A 87 -8.04 0.55 -7.08
C VAL A 87 -8.19 0.18 -8.55
N PRO A 88 -7.08 -0.13 -9.24
CA PRO A 88 -7.11 -0.60 -10.62
C PRO A 88 -7.77 -1.98 -10.75
N PRO A 89 -8.29 -2.34 -11.94
CA PRO A 89 -8.92 -3.64 -12.15
C PRO A 89 -8.03 -4.86 -11.84
N TRP A 90 -6.70 -4.75 -11.96
CA TRP A 90 -5.80 -5.85 -11.63
C TRP A 90 -5.36 -5.89 -10.17
N ASP A 91 -5.62 -4.84 -9.40
CA ASP A 91 -5.24 -4.80 -7.98
C ASP A 91 -6.26 -5.55 -7.12
N PRO A 92 -5.80 -6.12 -5.98
CA PRO A 92 -6.66 -6.50 -4.85
C PRO A 92 -7.69 -5.44 -4.48
N SER A 93 -8.92 -5.89 -4.22
CA SER A 93 -9.93 -5.04 -3.61
C SER A 93 -9.43 -4.51 -2.28
N GLU A 94 -9.76 -3.25 -2.01
CA GLU A 94 -9.52 -2.64 -0.72
C GLU A 94 -10.69 -2.93 0.21
N ARG A 95 -10.37 -3.04 1.50
CA ARG A 95 -11.35 -3.31 2.55
C ARG A 95 -11.45 -2.12 3.48
N ILE A 96 -12.67 -1.75 3.80
CA ILE A 96 -12.97 -0.81 4.87
C ILE A 96 -13.67 -1.53 6.00
N LEU A 97 -13.10 -1.46 7.21
CA LEU A 97 -13.60 -2.11 8.42
C LEU A 97 -14.06 -1.06 9.43
N SER A 98 -15.32 -1.14 9.87
CA SER A 98 -15.83 -0.32 10.97
C SER A 98 -15.25 -0.75 12.31
N LEU A 99 -14.71 0.20 13.07
CA LEU A 99 -14.04 -0.07 14.35
C LEU A 99 -14.90 0.30 15.57
N CYS A 100 -14.87 -0.54 16.60
CA CYS A 100 -15.41 -0.25 17.94
C CYS A 100 -14.48 0.66 18.77
N LEU A 101 -13.91 1.70 18.14
CA LEU A 101 -12.91 2.55 18.78
C LEU A 101 -13.54 3.60 19.70
N GLU A 102 -14.69 4.15 19.30
CA GLU A 102 -15.45 5.17 20.02
C GLU A 102 -16.62 4.53 20.78
N ASP A 103 -16.97 5.08 21.95
CA ASP A 103 -18.11 4.61 22.73
C ASP A 103 -19.40 4.97 22.00
N THR A 104 -19.93 4.03 21.22
CA THR A 104 -21.25 4.16 20.60
C THR A 104 -22.31 3.52 21.49
N PRO A 105 -23.46 4.18 21.71
CA PRO A 105 -24.45 3.74 22.68
C PRO A 105 -25.23 2.47 22.30
N ASN A 106 -25.03 1.88 21.11
CA ASN A 106 -25.84 0.76 20.63
C ASN A 106 -25.02 -0.30 19.91
N SER A 107 -24.52 -1.29 20.65
CA SER A 107 -24.10 -2.56 20.06
C SER A 107 -25.35 -3.40 19.76
N GLN A 108 -25.95 -3.25 18.58
CA GLN A 108 -26.96 -4.21 18.15
C GLN A 108 -26.26 -5.50 17.73
N THR A 109 -26.49 -6.58 18.48
CA THR A 109 -26.09 -7.92 18.09
C THR A 109 -26.89 -8.32 16.85
N ARG A 110 -26.19 -8.64 15.75
CA ARG A 110 -26.82 -9.06 14.50
C ARG A 110 -27.39 -10.48 14.67
N ASP A 111 -28.57 -10.73 14.10
CA ASP A 111 -29.17 -12.06 14.02
C ASP A 111 -28.22 -13.02 13.28
N GLU A 112 -27.73 -14.06 13.98
CA GLU A 112 -26.67 -14.99 13.53
C GLU A 112 -27.13 -15.98 12.42
N THR A 113 -28.35 -15.85 11.91
CA THR A 113 -29.09 -16.98 11.32
C THR A 113 -28.86 -17.22 9.82
N LYS A 114 -27.99 -16.46 9.12
CA LYS A 114 -27.85 -16.56 7.65
C LYS A 114 -26.43 -16.84 7.12
N THR A 115 -25.43 -17.04 7.97
CA THR A 115 -24.02 -16.94 7.54
C THR A 115 -23.16 -18.08 8.07
N CYS A 116 -22.30 -18.66 7.23
CA CYS A 116 -21.36 -19.69 7.64
C CYS A 116 -20.28 -19.09 8.56
N LYS A 117 -20.37 -19.34 9.87
CA LYS A 117 -19.44 -18.82 10.88
C LYS A 117 -17.97 -19.15 10.57
N PHE A 118 -17.70 -20.36 10.07
CA PHE A 118 -16.34 -20.74 9.65
C PHE A 118 -15.77 -19.87 8.52
N CYS A 119 -16.60 -19.49 7.54
CA CYS A 119 -16.17 -18.57 6.48
C CYS A 119 -15.79 -17.20 7.06
N GLU A 120 -16.62 -16.65 7.95
CA GLU A 120 -16.37 -15.35 8.57
C GLU A 120 -15.11 -15.37 9.46
N ASP A 121 -14.89 -16.46 10.21
CA ASP A 121 -13.65 -16.68 10.98
C ASP A 121 -12.42 -16.68 10.05
N ILE A 122 -12.46 -17.45 8.96
CA ILE A 122 -11.34 -17.53 7.99
C ILE A 122 -11.08 -16.18 7.32
N LEU A 123 -12.13 -15.45 6.93
CA LEU A 123 -12.00 -14.08 6.40
C LEU A 123 -11.36 -13.15 7.43
N THR A 124 -11.77 -13.26 8.69
CA THR A 124 -11.21 -12.47 9.80
C THR A 124 -9.70 -12.75 9.94
N GLU A 125 -9.29 -14.01 9.87
CA GLU A 125 -7.88 -14.40 9.92
C GLU A 125 -7.06 -13.86 8.73
N PHE A 126 -7.56 -13.97 7.49
CA PHE A 126 -6.88 -13.41 6.31
C PHE A 126 -6.72 -11.89 6.37
N HIS A 127 -7.60 -11.22 7.10
CA HIS A 127 -7.58 -9.77 7.26
C HIS A 127 -6.77 -9.29 8.48
N GLY A 128 -6.07 -10.20 9.16
CA GLY A 128 -5.21 -9.87 10.28
C GLY A 128 -5.92 -9.83 11.64
N GLY A 129 -7.14 -10.36 11.75
CA GLY A 129 -7.87 -10.48 13.01
C GLY A 129 -9.15 -9.67 13.07
N SER A 130 -9.82 -9.77 14.23
CA SER A 130 -11.12 -9.13 14.45
C SER A 130 -11.02 -7.62 14.66
N CYS A 131 -12.15 -6.91 14.48
CA CYS A 131 -12.27 -5.51 14.87
C CYS A 131 -11.91 -5.28 16.35
N CYS A 132 -12.41 -6.13 17.25
CA CYS A 132 -12.13 -5.99 18.68
C CYS A 132 -10.67 -6.26 19.04
N GLU A 133 -10.06 -7.28 18.42
CA GLU A 133 -8.63 -7.59 18.57
C GLU A 133 -7.77 -6.43 18.06
N PHE A 134 -8.06 -5.91 16.86
CA PHE A 134 -7.36 -4.75 16.31
C PHE A 134 -7.46 -3.53 17.22
N VAL A 135 -8.67 -3.18 17.70
CA VAL A 135 -8.88 -2.02 18.59
C VAL A 135 -8.19 -2.21 19.94
N SER A 136 -8.28 -3.41 20.53
CA SER A 136 -7.60 -3.74 21.79
C SER A 136 -6.09 -3.58 21.66
N ASN A 137 -5.50 -4.16 20.62
CA ASN A 137 -4.08 -4.06 20.33
C ASN A 137 -3.66 -2.62 20.07
N TYR A 138 -4.41 -1.88 19.26
CA TYR A 138 -4.15 -0.46 19.01
C TYR A 138 -4.18 0.37 20.30
N LYS A 139 -5.20 0.21 21.16
CA LYS A 139 -5.32 0.96 22.42
C LYS A 139 -4.15 0.65 23.35
N SER A 140 -3.80 -0.63 23.50
CA SER A 140 -2.68 -1.10 24.31
C SER A 140 -1.35 -0.54 23.81
N LEU A 141 -1.04 -0.74 22.52
CA LEU A 141 0.19 -0.26 21.90
C LEU A 141 0.31 1.25 21.97
N ARG A 142 -0.80 1.98 21.76
CA ARG A 142 -0.81 3.43 21.88
C ARG A 142 -0.52 3.87 23.31
N ALA A 143 -1.07 3.19 24.32
CA ALA A 143 -0.78 3.49 25.72
C ALA A 143 0.70 3.30 26.05
N SER A 144 1.27 2.16 25.65
CA SER A 144 2.69 1.86 25.83
C SER A 144 3.59 2.85 25.08
N PHE A 145 3.25 3.17 23.83
CA PHE A 145 3.99 4.12 23.00
C PHE A 145 3.99 5.53 23.61
N MET A 146 2.82 6.06 24.01
CA MET A 146 2.72 7.38 24.63
C MET A 146 3.45 7.44 25.98
N LYS A 147 3.36 6.37 26.79
CA LYS A 147 4.13 6.24 28.03
C LYS A 147 5.63 6.28 27.77
N GLY A 148 6.12 5.60 26.74
CA GLY A 148 7.54 5.66 26.35
C GLY A 148 7.99 7.03 25.86
N LEU A 149 7.06 7.85 25.33
CA LEU A 149 7.31 9.27 25.01
C LEU A 149 7.23 10.20 26.23
N GLY A 150 6.89 9.70 27.42
CA GLY A 150 6.67 10.51 28.62
C GLY A 150 5.36 11.33 28.58
N ILE A 151 4.40 10.94 27.75
CA ILE A 151 3.10 11.62 27.61
C ILE A 151 2.02 10.82 28.36
N GLU A 152 1.33 11.45 29.32
CA GLU A 152 0.22 10.81 30.03
C GLU A 152 -0.93 10.45 29.09
N TYR A 153 -1.34 9.18 29.13
CA TYR A 153 -2.27 8.60 28.16
C TYR A 153 -3.68 9.22 28.21
N GLU A 154 -4.18 9.58 29.40
CA GLU A 154 -5.52 10.15 29.61
C GLU A 154 -5.74 11.48 28.88
N ASN A 155 -4.67 12.24 28.64
CA ASN A 155 -4.71 13.50 27.89
C ASN A 155 -4.67 13.30 26.36
N SER A 156 -4.45 12.07 25.85
CA SER A 156 -4.16 11.80 24.44
C SER A 156 -5.26 11.06 23.66
N LEU A 157 -6.18 10.40 24.37
CA LEU A 157 -7.47 10.01 23.81
C LEU A 157 -8.30 11.28 23.71
N GLY A 158 -7.99 12.12 22.72
CA GLY A 158 -8.91 13.18 22.32
C GLY A 158 -10.24 12.51 22.06
N LYS A 159 -11.20 12.66 22.99
CA LYS A 159 -12.61 12.38 22.73
C LYS A 159 -12.86 13.05 21.40
N GLY A 160 -13.10 12.25 20.34
CA GLY A 160 -13.24 12.79 19.00
C GLY A 160 -14.16 13.99 19.11
N LYS A 161 -13.68 15.18 18.74
CA LYS A 161 -14.48 16.40 18.84
C LYS A 161 -15.81 16.06 18.20
N LYS A 162 -16.89 15.97 19.00
CA LYS A 162 -18.23 15.77 18.46
C LYS A 162 -18.48 16.97 17.58
N THR A 163 -18.29 16.76 16.28
CA THR A 163 -18.44 17.78 15.28
C THR A 163 -19.86 17.70 14.79
N ASN A 164 -20.63 18.75 15.05
CA ASN A 164 -22.01 18.83 14.59
C ASN A 164 -22.08 19.01 13.05
N LYS A 165 -20.93 19.12 12.37
CA LYS A 165 -20.81 19.37 10.93
C LYS A 165 -21.58 18.36 10.07
N TYR A 166 -21.65 17.11 10.51
CA TYR A 166 -22.27 16.03 9.73
C TYR A 166 -23.59 15.54 10.33
N ASP A 167 -24.13 16.19 11.37
CA ASP A 167 -25.34 15.74 12.07
C ASP A 167 -26.55 15.60 11.15
N GLU A 168 -26.74 16.53 10.21
CA GLU A 168 -27.85 16.46 9.27
C GLU A 168 -27.73 15.28 8.31
N HIS A 169 -26.51 14.97 7.86
CA HIS A 169 -26.24 13.81 7.00
C HIS A 169 -26.50 12.51 7.75
N ILE A 170 -26.06 12.44 9.02
CA ILE A 170 -26.27 11.28 9.91
C ILE A 170 -27.77 11.10 10.20
N LYS A 171 -28.50 12.18 10.52
CA LYS A 171 -29.95 12.16 10.76
C LYS A 171 -30.72 11.73 9.51
N TYR A 172 -30.37 12.27 8.35
CA TYR A 172 -30.96 11.87 7.07
C TYR A 172 -30.72 10.39 6.80
N TYR A 173 -29.49 9.90 6.96
CA TYR A 173 -29.17 8.50 6.72
C TYR A 173 -29.94 7.56 7.66
N LYS A 174 -30.06 7.94 8.95
CA LYS A 174 -30.88 7.23 9.93
C LYS A 174 -32.36 7.24 9.56
N SER A 175 -32.90 8.35 9.04
CA SER A 175 -34.31 8.41 8.61
C SER A 175 -34.58 7.55 7.37
N GLN A 176 -33.60 7.38 6.47
CA GLN A 176 -33.74 6.55 5.27
C GLN A 176 -33.60 5.05 5.59
N THR A 177 -32.70 4.69 6.51
CA THR A 177 -32.39 3.28 6.80
C THR A 177 -33.12 2.72 8.03
N GLY A 178 -33.68 3.57 8.88
CA GLY A 178 -34.26 3.20 10.16
C GLY A 178 -33.25 2.69 11.20
N LYS A 179 -31.94 2.71 10.88
CA LYS A 179 -30.87 2.14 11.72
C LYS A 179 -29.84 3.19 12.10
N ASP A 180 -29.24 2.96 13.26
CA ASP A 180 -28.17 3.80 13.80
C ASP A 180 -26.85 3.04 13.69
N TYR A 181 -25.97 3.50 12.80
CA TYR A 181 -24.70 2.82 12.50
C TYR A 181 -23.54 3.44 13.27
N ASP A 182 -22.58 2.61 13.68
CA ASP A 182 -21.38 3.03 14.40
C ASP A 182 -20.48 3.92 13.54
N THR A 183 -20.27 3.49 12.29
CA THR A 183 -19.49 4.21 11.30
C THR A 183 -20.35 4.55 10.10
N ILE A 184 -20.27 5.80 9.65
CA ILE A 184 -20.88 6.24 8.39
C ILE A 184 -19.79 6.83 7.51
N VAL A 185 -19.69 6.31 6.29
CA VAL A 185 -18.81 6.84 5.25
C VAL A 185 -19.60 7.60 4.21
N MET A 186 -18.98 8.68 3.74
CA MET A 186 -19.47 9.51 2.66
C MET A 186 -18.58 9.28 1.44
N LEU A 187 -19.19 8.89 0.33
CA LEU A 187 -18.56 8.48 -0.91
C LEU A 187 -18.97 9.44 -2.03
N THR A 188 -18.02 9.80 -2.88
CA THR A 188 -18.29 10.57 -4.11
C THR A 188 -17.59 9.92 -5.28
N GLU A 189 -18.12 10.14 -6.46
CA GLU A 189 -17.56 9.64 -7.71
C GLU A 189 -16.10 10.07 -7.87
N TYR A 190 -15.32 9.33 -8.64
CA TYR A 190 -13.96 9.69 -8.96
C TYR A 190 -13.82 9.91 -10.46
N SER A 191 -13.34 11.09 -10.87
CA SER A 191 -13.15 11.42 -12.28
C SER A 191 -11.67 11.67 -12.58
N SER A 192 -11.09 10.84 -13.44
CA SER A 192 -9.78 11.05 -14.05
C SER A 192 -9.90 11.67 -15.45
N CYS A 193 -8.79 11.90 -16.13
CA CYS A 193 -8.80 12.24 -17.56
C CYS A 193 -9.36 11.12 -18.47
N PHE A 194 -9.56 9.90 -17.97
CA PHE A 194 -10.04 8.73 -18.75
C PHE A 194 -11.52 8.42 -18.53
N GLY A 195 -12.16 9.06 -17.55
CA GLY A 195 -13.56 8.85 -17.27
C GLY A 195 -13.93 9.05 -15.81
N THR A 196 -15.21 8.83 -15.52
CA THR A 196 -15.77 8.90 -14.18
C THR A 196 -16.18 7.51 -13.73
N VAL A 197 -15.75 7.15 -12.52
CA VAL A 197 -16.18 5.95 -11.80
C VAL A 197 -17.33 6.33 -10.87
N LYS A 198 -18.51 5.75 -11.11
CA LYS A 198 -19.68 5.95 -10.26
C LYS A 198 -19.55 5.15 -8.98
N VAL A 199 -20.03 5.68 -7.85
CA VAL A 199 -19.92 5.02 -6.55
C VAL A 199 -20.54 3.62 -6.52
N PRO A 200 -21.76 3.36 -7.04
CA PRO A 200 -22.34 2.02 -7.03
C PRO A 200 -21.48 0.97 -7.75
N ASP A 201 -20.72 1.37 -8.76
CA ASP A 201 -19.84 0.50 -9.54
C ASP A 201 -18.54 0.15 -8.78
N THR A 202 -18.20 0.89 -7.72
CA THR A 202 -17.01 0.63 -6.89
C THR A 202 -17.20 -0.52 -5.92
N LEU A 203 -18.46 -0.86 -5.58
CA LEU A 203 -18.81 -1.86 -4.57
C LEU A 203 -18.84 -3.30 -5.11
N ASP A 204 -18.44 -3.51 -6.36
CA ASP A 204 -18.37 -4.85 -6.95
C ASP A 204 -17.28 -5.70 -6.27
N THR A 205 -17.56 -6.98 -6.04
CA THR A 205 -16.63 -7.95 -5.42
C THR A 205 -16.04 -8.91 -6.45
N ILE A 206 -15.52 -8.38 -7.57
CA ILE A 206 -14.95 -9.21 -8.65
C ILE A 206 -13.58 -9.79 -8.24
N TYR A 207 -12.92 -9.17 -7.27
CA TYR A 207 -11.51 -9.37 -6.97
C TYR A 207 -11.27 -9.74 -5.51
N PRO A 208 -10.32 -10.65 -5.22
CA PRO A 208 -10.02 -11.02 -3.85
C PRO A 208 -9.42 -9.83 -3.08
N PRO A 209 -9.74 -9.68 -1.79
CA PRO A 209 -9.21 -8.62 -0.96
C PRO A 209 -7.73 -8.84 -0.62
N LYS A 210 -7.06 -7.76 -0.18
CA LYS A 210 -5.68 -7.83 0.32
C LYS A 210 -5.61 -8.70 1.58
N ILE A 211 -4.67 -9.65 1.58
CA ILE A 211 -4.37 -10.49 2.73
C ILE A 211 -3.19 -9.89 3.49
N ILE A 212 -3.27 -9.88 4.81
CA ILE A 212 -2.22 -9.41 5.71
C ILE A 212 -1.91 -10.53 6.71
N SER A 213 -0.64 -10.94 6.77
CA SER A 213 -0.20 -11.94 7.75
C SER A 213 -0.32 -11.39 9.16
N LYS A 214 -0.93 -12.16 10.08
CA LYS A 214 -1.01 -11.80 11.50
C LYS A 214 0.36 -11.66 12.18
N GLN A 215 1.38 -12.37 11.68
CA GLN A 215 2.74 -12.33 12.22
C GLN A 215 3.33 -10.91 12.19
N ILE A 216 2.86 -10.03 11.30
CA ILE A 216 3.36 -8.66 11.24
C ILE A 216 3.04 -7.84 12.50
N PHE A 217 1.95 -8.16 13.21
CA PHE A 217 1.54 -7.34 14.36
C PHE A 217 2.48 -7.49 15.55
N SER A 218 3.08 -8.68 15.76
CA SER A 218 4.12 -8.87 16.79
C SER A 218 5.41 -8.13 16.43
N VAL A 219 5.74 -8.05 15.14
CA VAL A 219 6.85 -7.23 14.62
C VAL A 219 6.58 -5.75 14.87
N TYR A 220 5.37 -5.26 14.59
CA TYR A 220 5.00 -3.87 14.85
C TYR A 220 4.97 -3.52 16.33
N GLU A 221 4.51 -4.42 17.20
CA GLU A 221 4.57 -4.23 18.65
C GLU A 221 6.01 -3.95 19.11
N ARG A 222 6.96 -4.81 18.73
CA ARG A 222 8.38 -4.64 19.07
C ARG A 222 8.95 -3.37 18.44
N PHE A 223 8.64 -3.11 17.17
CA PHE A 223 9.16 -1.94 16.45
C PHE A 223 8.64 -0.62 17.03
N LEU A 224 7.38 -0.56 17.47
CA LEU A 224 6.82 0.60 18.14
C LEU A 224 7.48 0.83 19.50
N GLY A 225 7.87 -0.23 20.22
CA GLY A 225 8.71 -0.13 21.42
C GLY A 225 10.02 0.61 21.14
N LEU A 226 10.71 0.26 20.04
CA LEU A 226 11.92 0.98 19.60
C LEU A 226 11.61 2.42 19.18
N CYS A 227 10.48 2.66 18.49
CA CYS A 227 10.03 4.01 18.12
C CYS A 227 9.76 4.90 19.34
N ALA A 228 9.39 4.31 20.48
CA ALA A 228 9.18 5.04 21.73
C ALA A 228 10.51 5.47 22.39
N SER A 229 11.62 4.80 22.06
CA SER A 229 12.97 5.15 22.53
C SER A 229 13.78 5.99 21.55
N GLY A 230 13.41 6.02 20.26
CA GLY A 230 14.14 6.80 19.26
C GLY A 230 13.55 6.73 17.86
N ASN A 231 14.43 6.78 16.85
CA ASN A 231 14.08 6.70 15.44
C ASN A 231 14.70 5.42 14.86
N PRO A 232 14.04 4.27 15.02
CA PRO A 232 14.61 3.00 14.62
C PRO A 232 14.54 2.76 13.12
N VAL A 233 15.38 1.84 12.64
CA VAL A 233 15.45 1.44 11.24
C VAL A 233 14.91 0.03 11.04
N ILE A 234 13.86 -0.12 10.23
CA ILE A 234 13.31 -1.41 9.79
C ILE A 234 13.58 -1.63 8.30
N MET A 235 14.10 -2.80 7.95
CA MET A 235 14.36 -3.20 6.56
C MET A 235 13.45 -4.36 6.18
N LEU A 236 12.68 -4.17 5.10
CA LEU A 236 11.73 -5.15 4.58
C LEU A 236 12.32 -5.82 3.34
N HIS A 237 12.58 -7.12 3.38
CA HIS A 237 13.15 -7.86 2.26
C HIS A 237 12.49 -9.23 2.02
N GLY A 238 12.81 -9.86 0.90
CA GLY A 238 12.18 -11.10 0.44
C GLY A 238 12.26 -11.22 -1.07
N ASP A 239 11.92 -12.39 -1.61
CA ASP A 239 12.02 -12.65 -3.05
C ASP A 239 11.00 -11.84 -3.86
N LYS A 240 11.16 -11.82 -5.19
CA LYS A 240 10.23 -11.21 -6.14
C LYS A 240 8.84 -11.81 -5.96
N SER A 241 7.81 -10.96 -6.06
CA SER A 241 6.39 -11.36 -6.00
C SER A 241 5.91 -11.93 -4.65
N TYR A 242 6.67 -11.75 -3.55
CA TYR A 242 6.27 -12.22 -2.22
C TYR A 242 5.34 -11.25 -1.46
N GLY A 243 5.10 -10.05 -1.99
CA GLY A 243 4.21 -9.04 -1.38
C GLY A 243 4.91 -7.88 -0.68
N LYS A 244 6.21 -7.66 -0.91
CA LYS A 244 7.00 -6.58 -0.27
C LYS A 244 6.36 -5.20 -0.39
N SER A 245 5.96 -4.76 -1.58
CA SER A 245 5.37 -3.43 -1.77
C SER A 245 4.04 -3.28 -1.02
N THR A 246 3.23 -4.34 -0.94
CA THR A 246 2.02 -4.36 -0.11
C THR A 246 2.38 -4.19 1.37
N LEU A 247 3.41 -4.89 1.84
CA LEU A 247 3.88 -4.77 3.22
C LEU A 247 4.46 -3.38 3.53
N VAL A 248 5.20 -2.77 2.61
CA VAL A 248 5.70 -1.40 2.73
C VAL A 248 4.53 -0.43 2.91
N ALA A 249 3.52 -0.48 2.02
CA ALA A 249 2.33 0.36 2.10
C ALA A 249 1.59 0.18 3.44
N TYR A 250 1.38 -1.07 3.86
CA TYR A 250 0.71 -1.39 5.11
C TYR A 250 1.51 -0.91 6.33
N THR A 251 2.84 -1.07 6.32
CA THR A 251 3.73 -0.62 7.40
C THR A 251 3.70 0.90 7.54
N ILE A 252 3.79 1.64 6.44
CA ILE A 252 3.65 3.10 6.44
C ILE A 252 2.31 3.50 7.07
N ASN A 253 1.22 2.94 6.55
CA ASN A 253 -0.14 3.25 7.01
C ASN A 253 -0.37 2.93 8.48
N TYR A 254 0.15 1.79 8.94
CA TYR A 254 0.03 1.34 10.31
C TYR A 254 0.81 2.24 11.27
N LEU A 255 2.08 2.55 10.96
CA LEU A 255 2.91 3.42 11.79
C LEU A 255 2.37 4.84 11.88
N LEU A 256 1.77 5.37 10.81
CA LEU A 256 1.13 6.69 10.81
C LEU A 256 -0.08 6.82 11.77
N ASN A 257 -0.53 5.73 12.40
CA ASN A 257 -1.49 5.82 13.50
C ASN A 257 -0.84 6.25 14.84
N PHE A 258 0.49 6.16 14.94
CA PHE A 258 1.27 6.38 16.16
C PHE A 258 2.26 7.53 15.99
N VAL A 259 2.89 7.66 14.82
CA VAL A 259 3.83 8.74 14.48
C VAL A 259 3.25 9.66 13.41
N SER A 260 3.68 10.92 13.38
CA SER A 260 3.22 11.89 12.37
C SER A 260 3.89 11.70 11.02
N ASN A 261 5.10 11.13 10.99
CA ASN A 261 5.86 10.92 9.76
C ASN A 261 6.62 9.60 9.80
N VAL A 262 6.93 9.08 8.62
CA VAL A 262 7.79 7.92 8.41
C VAL A 262 8.75 8.23 7.27
N PHE A 263 10.03 7.90 7.45
CA PHE A 263 10.99 7.93 6.35
C PHE A 263 10.90 6.64 5.54
N LEU A 264 10.89 6.74 4.22
CA LEU A 264 11.04 5.62 3.30
C LEU A 264 12.34 5.79 2.52
N MET A 265 13.31 4.91 2.77
CA MET A 265 14.43 4.70 1.86
C MET A 265 14.07 3.58 0.90
N ASP A 266 14.08 3.89 -0.38
CA ASP A 266 13.72 2.96 -1.42
C ASP A 266 14.95 2.58 -2.22
N VAL A 267 15.35 1.32 -2.09
CA VAL A 267 16.54 0.77 -2.76
C VAL A 267 16.17 -0.30 -3.79
N ASP A 268 14.87 -0.48 -4.08
CA ASP A 268 14.42 -1.30 -5.21
C ASP A 268 14.50 -0.48 -6.51
N VAL A 269 15.64 -0.56 -7.19
CA VAL A 269 15.85 0.14 -8.47
C VAL A 269 15.03 -0.46 -9.63
N GLY A 270 14.50 -1.67 -9.48
CA GLY A 270 13.69 -2.32 -10.51
C GLY A 270 12.23 -1.86 -10.45
N LEU A 271 11.62 -1.93 -9.28
CA LEU A 271 10.21 -1.56 -9.04
C LEU A 271 10.09 -0.65 -7.80
N PRO A 272 10.63 0.57 -7.86
CA PRO A 272 10.58 1.48 -6.73
C PRO A 272 9.12 1.82 -6.36
N PHE A 273 8.91 2.17 -5.11
CA PHE A 273 7.66 2.54 -4.49
C PHE A 273 7.23 3.97 -4.81
N LEU A 274 8.13 4.97 -4.75
CA LEU A 274 7.79 6.41 -4.94
C LEU A 274 8.58 7.12 -6.03
N SER A 275 9.39 6.42 -6.82
CA SER A 275 10.23 7.02 -7.84
C SER A 275 10.09 6.31 -9.20
N PRO A 276 10.60 6.91 -10.29
CA PRO A 276 10.90 6.17 -11.50
C PRO A 276 11.90 5.02 -11.26
N PRO A 277 11.89 3.97 -12.11
CA PRO A 277 12.91 2.91 -12.10
C PRO A 277 14.33 3.47 -12.26
N GLY A 278 15.32 2.77 -11.69
CA GLY A 278 16.73 3.13 -11.75
C GLY A 278 17.19 4.17 -10.71
N LEU A 279 16.31 4.54 -9.77
CA LEU A 279 16.60 5.49 -8.70
C LEU A 279 16.64 4.82 -7.33
N ILE A 280 17.55 5.30 -6.48
CA ILE A 280 17.52 5.12 -5.03
C ILE A 280 17.04 6.43 -4.42
N SER A 281 16.11 6.39 -3.48
CA SER A 281 15.54 7.63 -2.93
C SER A 281 15.30 7.56 -1.42
N LEU A 282 15.21 8.75 -0.80
CA LEU A 282 14.71 8.92 0.55
C LEU A 282 13.54 9.90 0.52
N THR A 283 12.39 9.52 1.07
CA THR A 283 11.19 10.35 1.12
C THR A 283 10.64 10.41 2.55
N LEU A 284 10.21 11.59 3.01
CA LEU A 284 9.46 11.74 4.24
C LEU A 284 7.96 11.67 3.92
N ILE A 285 7.25 10.72 4.53
CA ILE A 285 5.84 10.45 4.28
C ILE A 285 5.04 10.86 5.51
N SER A 286 4.04 11.72 5.33
CA SER A 286 3.15 12.22 6.39
C SER A 286 1.69 11.78 6.19
N GLU A 287 1.39 11.09 5.09
CA GLU A 287 0.05 10.66 4.74
C GLU A 287 0.01 9.17 4.40
N SER A 288 -1.09 8.53 4.78
CA SER A 288 -1.40 7.15 4.43
C SER A 288 -1.39 6.93 2.91
N VAL A 289 -0.75 5.85 2.48
CA VAL A 289 -0.77 5.32 1.12
C VAL A 289 -2.16 4.75 0.82
N THR A 290 -2.92 5.43 -0.05
CA THR A 290 -4.28 5.06 -0.46
C THR A 290 -4.40 4.71 -1.94
N THR A 291 -3.30 4.76 -2.68
CA THR A 291 -3.24 4.48 -4.12
C THR A 291 -2.07 3.55 -4.43
N PRO A 292 -2.05 2.91 -5.61
CA PRO A 292 -0.93 2.10 -6.04
C PRO A 292 0.36 2.93 -6.10
N SER A 293 1.52 2.30 -5.92
CA SER A 293 2.84 2.96 -5.87
C SER A 293 3.11 3.85 -7.08
N TYR A 294 2.82 3.38 -8.29
CA TYR A 294 3.02 4.17 -9.50
C TYR A 294 2.15 5.43 -9.57
N ASN A 295 1.01 5.49 -8.85
CA ASN A 295 0.21 6.71 -8.72
C ASN A 295 0.84 7.78 -7.83
N LEU A 296 1.67 7.36 -6.89
CA LEU A 296 2.30 8.26 -5.94
C LEU A 296 3.50 8.98 -6.57
N VAL A 297 4.13 8.40 -7.60
CA VAL A 297 5.38 8.90 -8.19
C VAL A 297 5.28 10.36 -8.63
N GLY A 298 4.20 10.76 -9.30
CA GLY A 298 4.05 12.14 -9.77
C GLY A 298 3.82 13.17 -8.65
N ASN A 299 3.38 12.71 -7.47
CA ASN A 299 3.16 13.55 -6.29
C ASN A 299 4.28 13.45 -5.25
N ALA A 300 5.17 12.46 -5.39
CA ALA A 300 6.26 12.24 -4.48
C ALA A 300 7.23 13.42 -4.49
N LYS A 301 7.64 13.83 -3.29
CA LYS A 301 8.67 14.85 -3.09
C LYS A 301 9.83 14.21 -2.33
N PRO A 302 10.66 13.41 -3.00
CA PRO A 302 11.80 12.79 -2.35
C PRO A 302 12.74 13.89 -1.84
N MET A 303 13.30 13.67 -0.66
CA MET A 303 14.33 14.54 -0.09
C MET A 303 15.64 14.43 -0.87
N ILE A 304 15.90 13.24 -1.42
CA ILE A 304 17.00 12.96 -2.33
C ILE A 304 16.60 11.81 -3.26
N SER A 305 17.01 11.92 -4.52
CA SER A 305 16.90 10.87 -5.54
C SER A 305 18.24 10.73 -6.24
N LEU A 306 18.78 9.53 -6.27
CA LEU A 306 20.11 9.22 -6.80
C LEU A 306 19.98 8.23 -7.95
N LEU A 307 20.43 8.65 -9.13
CA LEU A 307 20.41 7.82 -10.33
C LEU A 307 21.49 6.76 -10.26
N LEU A 308 21.08 5.49 -10.34
CA LEU A 308 21.98 4.37 -10.63
C LEU A 308 22.18 4.21 -12.14
N GLY A 309 21.14 4.47 -12.93
CA GLY A 309 21.16 4.30 -14.39
C GLY A 309 20.81 2.89 -14.87
N ASP A 310 20.46 1.99 -13.94
CA ASP A 310 20.08 0.61 -14.23
C ASP A 310 18.93 0.17 -13.30
N ILE A 311 18.08 -0.72 -13.80
CA ILE A 311 16.97 -1.40 -13.09
C ILE A 311 17.45 -2.64 -12.31
N LYS A 312 18.73 -2.98 -12.43
CA LYS A 312 19.43 -4.03 -11.67
C LYS A 312 20.55 -3.41 -10.85
N VAL A 313 20.99 -4.12 -9.82
CA VAL A 313 22.18 -3.75 -9.04
C VAL A 313 23.44 -4.18 -9.79
N SER A 314 23.75 -3.50 -10.90
CA SER A 314 24.91 -3.80 -11.75
C SER A 314 26.20 -3.16 -11.22
N ASN A 315 26.10 -1.97 -10.63
CA ASN A 315 27.22 -1.26 -9.98
C ASN A 315 27.03 -1.22 -8.47
N SER A 316 27.35 -2.32 -7.79
CA SER A 316 27.19 -2.46 -6.33
C SER A 316 27.96 -1.40 -5.52
N PRO A 317 29.20 -0.99 -5.88
CA PRO A 317 29.88 0.10 -5.16
C PRO A 317 29.15 1.44 -5.22
N LEU A 318 28.67 1.84 -6.40
CA LEU A 318 27.88 3.06 -6.56
C LEU A 318 26.55 2.95 -5.82
N PHE A 319 25.89 1.80 -5.92
CA PHE A 319 24.64 1.49 -5.22
C PHE A 319 24.79 1.69 -3.70
N LEU A 320 25.80 1.07 -3.08
CA LEU A 320 26.03 1.18 -1.63
C LEU A 320 26.43 2.61 -1.22
N THR A 321 27.16 3.32 -2.08
CA THR A 321 27.47 4.74 -1.87
C THR A 321 26.20 5.60 -1.88
N HIS A 322 25.26 5.33 -2.77
CA HIS A 322 23.97 6.02 -2.81
C HIS A 322 23.10 5.70 -1.58
N VAL A 323 23.08 4.44 -1.14
CA VAL A 323 22.43 4.03 0.11
C VAL A 323 22.98 4.82 1.29
N LYS A 324 24.31 4.92 1.40
CA LYS A 324 24.98 5.71 2.44
C LYS A 324 24.59 7.18 2.37
N LYS A 325 24.55 7.80 1.19
CA LYS A 325 24.11 9.20 1.03
C LYS A 325 22.67 9.42 1.51
N CYS A 326 21.75 8.52 1.18
CA CYS A 326 20.38 8.56 1.70
C CYS A 326 20.38 8.42 3.24
N PHE A 327 21.18 7.50 3.77
CA PHE A 327 21.28 7.28 5.22
C PHE A 327 21.86 8.49 5.97
N ASP A 328 22.89 9.14 5.42
CA ASP A 328 23.46 10.35 6.02
C ASP A 328 22.47 11.51 6.06
N LEU A 329 21.65 11.66 5.02
CA LEU A 329 20.57 12.64 5.02
C LEU A 329 19.51 12.30 6.07
N TYR A 330 19.17 11.02 6.23
CA TYR A 330 18.29 10.55 7.30
C TYR A 330 18.89 10.86 8.68
N GLU A 331 20.14 10.48 8.96
CA GLU A 331 20.83 10.74 10.24
C GLU A 331 20.89 12.24 10.57
N LYS A 332 21.07 13.09 9.55
CA LYS A 332 21.04 14.55 9.71
C LYS A 332 19.63 15.04 10.06
N THR A 333 18.61 14.52 9.39
CA THR A 333 17.22 14.99 9.51
C THR A 333 16.54 14.47 10.78
N LYS A 334 16.85 13.23 11.19
CA LYS A 334 16.23 12.56 12.36
C LYS A 334 16.52 13.27 13.69
N LYS A 335 17.52 14.18 13.72
CA LYS A 335 17.80 15.08 14.86
C LYS A 335 16.65 16.05 15.13
N ASN A 336 15.91 16.44 14.09
CA ASN A 336 14.81 17.41 14.18
C ASN A 336 13.44 16.76 13.97
N VAL A 337 13.39 15.57 13.36
CA VAL A 337 12.16 14.85 13.04
C VAL A 337 12.18 13.49 13.73
N ARG A 338 11.24 13.29 14.67
CA ARG A 338 11.03 11.98 15.29
C ARG A 338 10.19 11.10 14.38
N ALA A 339 10.85 10.30 13.54
CA ALA A 339 10.22 9.35 12.64
C ALA A 339 11.13 8.14 12.39
N PRO A 340 10.58 6.91 12.38
CA PRO A 340 11.31 5.71 12.01
C PRO A 340 11.67 5.70 10.51
N LEU A 341 12.65 4.89 10.16
CA LEU A 341 13.05 4.63 8.77
C LEU A 341 12.62 3.23 8.33
N ILE A 342 11.84 3.17 7.25
CA ILE A 342 11.55 1.94 6.51
C ILE A 342 12.49 1.86 5.31
N ILE A 343 13.13 0.72 5.11
CA ILE A 343 13.93 0.41 3.92
C ILE A 343 13.17 -0.62 3.07
N ASN A 344 12.73 -0.22 1.88
CA ASN A 344 12.19 -1.13 0.86
C ASN A 344 13.32 -1.66 -0.02
N THR A 345 13.43 -2.97 -0.21
CA THR A 345 14.55 -3.60 -0.93
C THR A 345 14.14 -4.27 -2.24
N PHE A 346 15.11 -4.45 -3.14
CA PHE A 346 14.98 -5.30 -4.33
C PHE A 346 14.77 -6.79 -3.96
N GLY A 347 14.31 -7.58 -4.94
CA GLY A 347 13.97 -9.01 -4.76
C GLY A 347 15.08 -10.01 -5.06
N TRP A 348 16.35 -9.65 -4.94
CA TRP A 348 17.48 -10.56 -5.20
C TRP A 348 18.11 -10.97 -3.86
N ILE A 349 17.75 -12.15 -3.38
CA ILE A 349 18.00 -12.57 -1.99
C ILE A 349 19.08 -13.66 -1.83
N THR A 350 19.75 -14.04 -2.92
CA THR A 350 20.77 -15.12 -2.94
C THR A 350 22.07 -14.64 -3.58
N GLY A 351 23.18 -15.34 -3.32
CA GLY A 351 24.50 -15.01 -3.87
C GLY A 351 24.93 -13.58 -3.57
N MET A 352 25.38 -12.84 -4.58
CA MET A 352 25.78 -11.43 -4.44
C MET A 352 24.63 -10.53 -3.95
N GLY A 353 23.37 -10.84 -4.27
CA GLY A 353 22.22 -10.10 -3.76
C GLY A 353 22.11 -10.16 -2.24
N ALA A 354 22.38 -11.33 -1.65
CA ALA A 354 22.43 -11.49 -0.20
C ALA A 354 23.56 -10.65 0.42
N GLN A 355 24.76 -10.65 -0.20
CA GLN A 355 25.89 -9.83 0.26
C GLN A 355 25.56 -8.33 0.22
N VAL A 356 24.87 -7.86 -0.83
CA VAL A 356 24.43 -6.45 -0.94
C VAL A 356 23.38 -6.13 0.13
N LEU A 357 22.43 -7.02 0.40
CA LEU A 357 21.44 -6.83 1.47
C LEU A 357 22.10 -6.73 2.86
N GLU A 358 23.09 -7.57 3.15
CA GLU A 358 23.87 -7.47 4.40
C GLU A 358 24.65 -6.16 4.49
N ALA A 359 25.26 -5.72 3.39
CA ALA A 359 25.96 -4.45 3.32
C ALA A 359 25.02 -3.26 3.57
N ILE A 360 23.83 -3.23 2.95
CA ILE A 360 22.80 -2.20 3.19
C ILE A 360 22.42 -2.18 4.66
N ALA A 361 22.09 -3.34 5.21
CA ALA A 361 21.62 -3.46 6.59
C ALA A 361 22.68 -2.98 7.59
N SER A 362 23.96 -3.25 7.31
CA SER A 362 25.10 -2.81 8.09
C SER A 362 25.33 -1.30 8.00
N ILE A 363 25.39 -0.75 6.78
CA ILE A 363 25.57 0.70 6.53
C ILE A 363 24.47 1.53 7.19
N THR A 364 23.23 1.02 7.16
CA THR A 364 22.05 1.71 7.66
C THR A 364 21.70 1.38 9.11
N ARG A 365 22.54 0.59 9.79
CA ARG A 365 22.36 0.20 11.20
C ARG A 365 20.94 -0.30 11.48
N VAL A 366 20.47 -1.21 10.62
CA VAL A 366 19.13 -1.78 10.74
C VAL A 366 18.97 -2.38 12.14
N GLU A 367 17.89 -2.01 12.83
CA GLU A 367 17.53 -2.58 14.13
C GLU A 367 16.56 -3.74 13.95
N MET A 368 15.75 -3.74 12.88
CA MET A 368 14.80 -4.80 12.61
C MET A 368 14.81 -5.20 11.14
N LEU A 369 15.18 -6.44 10.85
CA LEU A 369 15.14 -7.03 9.52
C LEU A 369 13.92 -7.95 9.41
N VAL A 370 13.04 -7.68 8.46
CA VAL A 370 11.83 -8.48 8.22
C VAL A 370 11.93 -9.17 6.88
N LYS A 371 11.92 -10.50 6.89
CA LYS A 371 12.00 -11.35 5.71
C LYS A 371 10.64 -11.98 5.40
N LEU A 372 10.11 -11.72 4.21
CA LEU A 372 8.99 -12.50 3.69
C LEU A 372 9.50 -13.83 3.15
N LEU A 373 8.87 -14.93 3.57
CA LEU A 373 9.26 -16.29 3.19
C LEU A 373 8.12 -17.04 2.48
N ASN A 374 8.47 -17.79 1.45
CA ASN A 374 7.64 -18.87 0.96
C ASN A 374 7.99 -20.15 1.72
N LEU A 375 6.96 -20.89 2.11
CA LEU A 375 7.15 -22.25 2.56
C LEU A 375 7.47 -23.16 1.36
N PRO A 376 8.23 -24.25 1.57
CA PRO A 376 8.33 -25.31 0.59
C PRO A 376 6.92 -25.73 0.13
N LYS A 377 6.72 -25.86 -1.17
CA LYS A 377 5.42 -26.30 -1.71
C LYS A 377 5.24 -27.76 -1.30
N ASP A 378 4.24 -28.01 -0.47
CA ASP A 378 3.77 -29.37 -0.23
C ASP A 378 3.04 -29.86 -1.48
N GLN A 379 3.59 -30.90 -2.13
CA GLN A 379 3.11 -31.40 -3.41
C GLN A 379 1.75 -32.11 -3.30
N ALA A 380 1.27 -32.42 -2.07
CA ALA A 380 0.03 -33.15 -1.82
C ALA A 380 -1.01 -32.36 -0.99
N LEU A 381 -0.95 -31.02 -1.00
CA LEU A 381 -1.83 -30.20 -0.17
C LEU A 381 -3.24 -30.10 -0.78
N VAL A 382 -4.15 -30.98 -0.40
CA VAL A 382 -5.59 -30.91 -0.76
C VAL A 382 -6.39 -30.50 0.47
N ILE A 383 -7.09 -29.36 0.39
CA ILE A 383 -7.91 -28.85 1.50
C ILE A 383 -9.39 -29.08 1.20
N ASN A 384 -10.01 -30.01 1.95
CA ASN A 384 -11.37 -30.49 1.66
C ASN A 384 -12.46 -29.93 2.57
N SER A 385 -12.12 -29.29 3.69
CA SER A 385 -13.09 -28.71 4.62
C SER A 385 -12.68 -27.34 5.14
N HIS A 386 -13.64 -26.60 5.71
CA HIS A 386 -13.36 -25.31 6.34
C HIS A 386 -12.49 -25.49 7.59
N GLU A 387 -12.67 -26.56 8.36
CA GLU A 387 -11.82 -26.85 9.52
C GLU A 387 -10.36 -27.06 9.10
N ASP A 388 -10.10 -27.84 8.05
CA ASP A 388 -8.74 -28.07 7.53
C ASP A 388 -8.10 -26.77 7.02
N LEU A 389 -8.87 -25.92 6.33
CA LEU A 389 -8.39 -24.60 5.91
C LEU A 389 -8.02 -23.72 7.12
N LYS A 390 -8.89 -23.70 8.14
CA LYS A 390 -8.68 -22.92 9.36
C LYS A 390 -7.44 -23.40 10.12
N GLU A 391 -7.30 -24.70 10.34
CA GLU A 391 -6.14 -25.29 11.02
C GLU A 391 -4.82 -24.97 10.30
N ARG A 392 -4.80 -25.08 8.97
CA ARG A 392 -3.61 -24.74 8.17
C ARG A 392 -3.29 -23.26 8.20
N LEU A 393 -4.30 -22.40 8.21
CA LEU A 393 -4.14 -20.95 8.33
C LEU A 393 -3.60 -20.55 9.71
N GLU A 394 -4.13 -21.16 10.78
CA GLU A 394 -3.64 -20.99 12.14
C GLU A 394 -2.18 -21.45 12.26
N LYS A 395 -1.85 -22.64 11.74
CA LYS A 395 -0.45 -23.10 11.64
C LYS A 395 0.42 -22.09 10.91
N LEU A 396 -0.01 -21.61 9.73
CA LEU A 396 0.73 -20.62 8.94
C LEU A 396 0.99 -19.32 9.71
N ASN A 397 0.02 -18.87 10.50
CA ASN A 397 0.11 -17.67 11.33
C ASN A 397 0.91 -17.89 12.63
N MET A 398 0.98 -19.11 13.13
CA MET A 398 1.73 -19.51 14.34
C MET A 398 3.18 -19.90 14.07
N LEU A 399 3.56 -20.13 12.82
CA LEU A 399 4.95 -20.38 12.46
C LEU A 399 5.82 -19.21 12.93
N ASP A 400 6.63 -19.47 13.95
CA ASP A 400 7.73 -18.64 14.37
C ASP A 400 8.95 -18.89 13.46
N GLY A 401 9.92 -17.99 13.51
CA GLY A 401 11.14 -18.09 12.70
C GLY A 401 11.99 -19.34 12.96
N GLU A 402 11.63 -20.20 13.92
CA GLU A 402 12.29 -21.48 14.18
C GLU A 402 11.65 -22.64 13.40
N GLN A 403 10.32 -22.66 13.19
CA GLN A 403 9.62 -23.67 12.38
C GLN A 403 9.56 -23.33 10.89
N LEU A 404 9.60 -22.04 10.53
CA LEU A 404 10.04 -21.61 9.21
C LEU A 404 11.50 -22.00 9.12
N GLN A 405 11.85 -23.13 8.46
CA GLN A 405 13.24 -23.56 8.29
C GLN A 405 14.12 -22.31 8.13
N LYS A 406 14.89 -21.93 9.17
CA LYS A 406 16.10 -21.12 8.99
C LYS A 406 16.78 -21.84 7.84
N PRO A 407 16.89 -21.25 6.63
CA PRO A 407 17.27 -22.01 5.46
C PRO A 407 18.46 -22.86 5.84
N THR A 408 18.28 -24.18 5.91
CA THR A 408 19.28 -25.12 6.46
C THR A 408 20.45 -25.30 5.50
N GLN A 409 20.61 -24.37 4.57
CA GLN A 409 21.89 -24.04 4.03
C GLN A 409 22.39 -22.89 4.88
N GLU A 410 23.29 -23.21 5.81
CA GLU A 410 24.55 -22.49 5.80
C GLU A 410 24.95 -22.38 4.33
N TYR A 411 24.53 -21.31 3.66
CA TYR A 411 25.32 -20.79 2.58
C TYR A 411 26.61 -20.49 3.32
N LYS A 412 27.58 -21.41 3.22
CA LYS A 412 28.97 -20.99 3.28
C LYS A 412 28.98 -19.81 2.34
N ILE A 413 29.08 -18.61 2.92
CA ILE A 413 29.43 -17.43 2.17
C ILE A 413 30.90 -17.72 1.80
N ASP A 414 31.09 -18.65 0.87
CA ASP A 414 32.35 -19.10 0.32
C ASP A 414 32.80 -17.96 -0.56
N THR A 415 33.28 -16.93 0.11
CA THR A 415 34.05 -15.76 -0.34
C THR A 415 33.82 -14.66 0.69
N TYR A 416 34.90 -14.18 1.29
CA TYR A 416 34.95 -12.90 2.01
C TYR A 416 34.01 -11.89 1.35
N PRO A 417 33.14 -11.16 2.09
CA PRO A 417 32.22 -10.24 1.46
C PRO A 417 33.01 -9.27 0.60
N SER A 418 32.77 -9.31 -0.72
CA SER A 418 33.47 -8.49 -1.72
C SER A 418 33.41 -6.98 -1.41
N PHE A 419 32.49 -6.58 -0.52
CA PHE A 419 32.25 -5.22 -0.09
C PHE A 419 32.84 -4.86 1.28
N THR A 420 33.62 -5.73 1.95
CA THR A 420 34.06 -5.49 3.35
C THR A 420 34.75 -4.14 3.53
N GLU A 421 35.79 -3.84 2.73
CA GLU A 421 36.51 -2.57 2.80
C GLU A 421 35.59 -1.37 2.49
N LEU A 422 34.73 -1.51 1.46
CA LEU A 422 33.78 -0.48 1.09
C LEU A 422 32.78 -0.22 2.22
N VAL A 423 32.22 -1.26 2.84
CA VAL A 423 31.24 -1.12 3.94
C VAL A 423 31.90 -0.47 5.16
N GLN A 424 33.13 -0.84 5.49
CA GLN A 424 33.92 -0.17 6.54
C GLN A 424 34.10 1.31 6.23
N ARG A 425 34.50 1.66 5.00
CA ARG A 425 34.60 3.06 4.56
C ARG A 425 33.29 3.82 4.61
N LEU A 426 32.16 3.14 4.38
CA LEU A 426 30.81 3.72 4.46
C LEU A 426 30.26 3.72 5.91
N GLY A 427 31.03 3.25 6.89
CA GLY A 427 30.69 3.30 8.32
C GLY A 427 29.86 2.13 8.84
N GLY A 428 29.81 1.01 8.12
CA GLY A 428 29.27 -0.27 8.58
C GLY A 428 30.37 -1.30 8.89
N SER A 429 29.96 -2.49 9.33
CA SER A 429 30.83 -3.64 9.58
C SER A 429 30.22 -4.94 9.03
N LEU A 430 31.06 -5.81 8.45
CA LEU A 430 30.67 -7.16 8.01
C LEU A 430 31.56 -8.21 8.71
N PRO A 431 31.02 -9.38 9.12
CA PRO A 431 29.60 -9.71 9.12
C PRO A 431 28.82 -8.82 10.11
N ARG A 432 27.54 -8.59 9.82
CA ARG A 432 26.65 -7.86 10.73
C ARG A 432 26.32 -8.77 11.93
N ASP A 433 26.19 -8.19 13.12
CA ASP A 433 25.56 -8.87 14.25
C ASP A 433 24.07 -9.17 13.94
N LYS A 434 23.73 -10.46 13.95
CA LYS A 434 22.38 -10.98 13.63
C LYS A 434 21.56 -11.32 14.88
N SER A 435 22.10 -11.13 16.09
CA SER A 435 21.39 -11.45 17.33
C SER A 435 20.10 -10.61 17.48
N ASP A 436 18.97 -11.28 17.73
CA ASP A 436 17.61 -10.77 18.03
C ASP A 436 16.94 -9.74 17.08
N ASN A 437 17.50 -9.53 15.88
CA ASN A 437 17.05 -8.49 14.96
C ASN A 437 16.39 -9.00 13.67
N GLU A 438 16.25 -10.32 13.48
CA GLU A 438 15.62 -10.92 12.29
C GLU A 438 14.24 -11.50 12.58
N TYR A 439 13.28 -11.14 11.72
CA TYR A 439 11.88 -11.52 11.84
C TYR A 439 11.42 -12.13 10.53
N TYR A 440 10.66 -13.22 10.62
CA TYR A 440 10.20 -13.98 9.47
C TYR A 440 8.69 -13.93 9.40
N ILE A 441 8.16 -13.63 8.21
CA ILE A 441 6.73 -13.47 7.98
C ILE A 441 6.35 -14.29 6.75
N SER A 442 5.23 -15.00 6.84
CA SER A 442 4.65 -15.71 5.72
C SER A 442 4.35 -14.74 4.56
N SER A 443 4.84 -15.08 3.37
CA SER A 443 4.55 -14.30 2.17
C SER A 443 3.08 -14.44 1.76
N PHE A 444 2.62 -13.51 0.93
CA PHE A 444 1.32 -13.60 0.28
C PHE A 444 1.13 -14.89 -0.54
N GLN A 445 2.20 -15.46 -1.09
CA GLN A 445 2.12 -16.67 -1.93
C GLN A 445 1.68 -17.90 -1.13
N ASN A 446 2.01 -17.96 0.17
CA ASN A 446 1.58 -19.08 1.03
C ASN A 446 0.07 -19.06 1.22
N TYR A 447 -0.51 -17.90 1.51
CA TYR A 447 -1.97 -17.75 1.64
C TYR A 447 -2.68 -18.04 0.32
N LEU A 448 -2.11 -17.57 -0.79
CA LEU A 448 -2.62 -17.87 -2.13
C LEU A 448 -2.57 -19.37 -2.44
N HIS A 449 -1.53 -20.07 -1.99
CA HIS A 449 -1.41 -21.52 -2.14
C HIS A 449 -2.49 -22.27 -1.35
N LEU A 450 -2.79 -21.86 -0.12
CA LEU A 450 -3.92 -22.43 0.65
C LEU A 450 -5.25 -22.24 -0.09
N LEU A 451 -5.53 -21.01 -0.55
CA LEU A 451 -6.76 -20.68 -1.27
C LEU A 451 -6.91 -21.44 -2.59
N LYS A 452 -5.83 -21.64 -3.35
CA LYS A 452 -5.84 -22.39 -4.62
C LYS A 452 -6.16 -23.87 -4.44
N ASN A 453 -5.79 -24.44 -3.29
CA ASN A 453 -6.01 -25.86 -2.99
C ASN A 453 -7.29 -26.13 -2.19
N PHE A 454 -8.03 -25.07 -1.83
CA PHE A 454 -9.31 -25.18 -1.15
C PHE A 454 -10.44 -25.44 -2.16
N LYS A 455 -11.20 -26.52 -1.93
CA LYS A 455 -12.39 -26.83 -2.72
C LYS A 455 -13.57 -26.00 -2.26
N PHE A 456 -13.85 -24.91 -2.97
CA PHE A 456 -15.02 -24.08 -2.72
C PHE A 456 -16.32 -24.85 -3.01
N GLY A 457 -17.12 -25.11 -1.99
CA GLY A 457 -18.48 -25.63 -2.16
C GLY A 457 -19.44 -24.57 -2.73
N SER A 458 -20.53 -24.98 -3.38
CA SER A 458 -21.49 -24.08 -4.03
C SER A 458 -22.22 -23.10 -3.09
N LYS A 459 -22.24 -23.38 -1.78
CA LYS A 459 -22.80 -22.51 -0.73
C LYS A 459 -21.73 -21.80 0.11
N CYS A 460 -20.46 -21.93 -0.26
CA CYS A 460 -19.34 -21.38 0.51
C CYS A 460 -19.19 -19.88 0.21
N LYS A 461 -19.34 -19.02 1.23
CA LYS A 461 -19.11 -17.58 1.09
C LYS A 461 -17.68 -17.22 0.69
N LEU A 462 -16.69 -18.06 1.01
CA LEU A 462 -15.32 -17.82 0.54
C LEU A 462 -15.24 -17.86 -0.99
N HIS A 463 -16.16 -18.56 -1.68
CA HIS A 463 -16.25 -18.53 -3.13
C HIS A 463 -16.59 -17.12 -3.66
N ASP A 464 -17.47 -16.39 -2.97
CA ASP A 464 -17.88 -15.04 -3.39
C ASP A 464 -16.73 -14.03 -3.34
N PHE A 465 -15.75 -14.27 -2.47
CA PHE A 465 -14.59 -13.37 -2.29
C PHE A 465 -13.31 -13.89 -2.95
N TYR A 466 -13.09 -15.21 -2.96
CA TYR A 466 -11.84 -15.85 -3.40
C TYR A 466 -12.02 -16.90 -4.50
N GLY A 467 -13.25 -17.24 -4.90
CA GLY A 467 -13.48 -18.18 -6.02
C GLY A 467 -12.96 -17.68 -7.36
N ILE A 468 -12.74 -16.35 -7.49
CA ILE A 468 -12.25 -15.68 -8.70
C ILE A 468 -10.74 -15.37 -8.61
N THR A 469 -10.05 -15.84 -7.57
CA THR A 469 -8.62 -15.50 -7.31
C THR A 469 -7.68 -15.76 -8.49
N LEU A 470 -8.09 -16.61 -9.45
CA LEU A 470 -7.31 -17.03 -10.61
C LEU A 470 -7.67 -16.33 -11.94
N LYS A 471 -8.72 -15.51 -12.02
CA LYS A 471 -9.17 -14.90 -13.30
C LYS A 471 -8.58 -13.52 -13.58
N ARG A 472 -7.55 -13.11 -12.84
CA ARG A 472 -6.92 -11.79 -13.02
C ARG A 472 -6.06 -11.74 -14.26
N GLU A 473 -6.14 -10.63 -14.98
CA GLU A 473 -5.10 -10.23 -15.92
C GLU A 473 -3.79 -10.01 -15.14
N LEU A 474 -2.73 -10.69 -15.58
CA LEU A 474 -1.40 -10.55 -15.00
C LEU A 474 -0.74 -9.31 -15.59
N VAL A 475 -0.53 -8.28 -14.76
CA VAL A 475 0.27 -7.12 -15.14
C VAL A 475 1.75 -7.47 -15.03
N HIS A 476 2.51 -7.25 -16.10
CA HIS A 476 3.94 -7.54 -16.11
C HIS A 476 4.73 -6.41 -15.41
N PRO A 477 5.86 -6.72 -14.73
CA PRO A 477 6.74 -5.71 -14.17
C PRO A 477 7.17 -4.60 -15.15
N SER A 478 7.28 -4.87 -16.45
CA SER A 478 7.56 -3.84 -17.47
C SER A 478 6.47 -2.78 -17.54
N ASP A 479 5.21 -3.19 -17.45
CA ASP A 479 4.05 -2.31 -17.58
C ASP A 479 4.04 -1.32 -16.43
N THR A 480 4.24 -1.80 -15.21
CA THR A 480 4.24 -0.94 -14.03
C THR A 480 5.49 -0.07 -13.92
N ARG A 481 6.63 -0.47 -14.49
CA ARG A 481 7.84 0.38 -14.60
C ARG A 481 7.59 1.56 -15.54
N TRP A 482 7.00 1.28 -16.69
CA TRP A 482 6.62 2.31 -17.65
C TRP A 482 5.60 3.27 -17.06
N LEU A 483 4.57 2.77 -16.36
CA LEU A 483 3.58 3.63 -15.71
C LEU A 483 4.17 4.57 -14.68
N ARG A 484 5.14 4.12 -13.87
CA ARG A 484 5.84 5.01 -12.91
C ARG A 484 6.51 6.16 -13.62
N LEU A 485 7.18 5.85 -14.73
CA LEU A 485 7.88 6.82 -15.54
C LEU A 485 6.91 7.82 -16.18
N CYS A 486 5.84 7.36 -16.80
CA CYS A 486 4.80 8.25 -17.34
C CYS A 486 4.15 9.11 -16.25
N SER A 487 3.85 8.52 -15.08
CA SER A 487 3.26 9.20 -13.94
C SER A 487 4.18 10.28 -13.34
N TYR A 488 5.49 10.06 -13.40
CA TYR A 488 6.49 11.04 -13.02
C TYR A 488 6.47 12.27 -13.94
N LEU A 489 6.34 12.04 -15.25
CA LEU A 489 6.30 13.12 -16.25
C LEU A 489 4.97 13.86 -16.25
N ASN A 490 3.88 13.13 -16.08
CA ASN A 490 2.54 13.67 -16.05
C ASN A 490 1.63 12.77 -15.22
N ARG A 491 1.10 13.37 -14.15
CA ARG A 491 0.23 12.71 -13.18
C ARG A 491 -1.01 12.10 -13.81
N GLY A 492 -1.53 12.65 -14.90
CA GLY A 492 -2.68 12.09 -15.61
C GLY A 492 -2.47 10.62 -15.98
N PHE A 493 -1.26 10.23 -16.40
CA PHE A 493 -0.96 8.82 -16.74
C PHE A 493 -1.10 7.85 -15.58
N SER A 494 -0.97 8.32 -14.34
CA SER A 494 -1.17 7.44 -13.18
C SER A 494 -2.61 6.93 -13.05
N GLU A 495 -3.55 7.65 -13.66
CA GLU A 495 -4.99 7.38 -13.58
C GLU A 495 -5.50 6.61 -14.82
N ALA A 496 -4.60 6.28 -15.76
CA ALA A 496 -4.85 5.77 -17.11
C ALA A 496 -4.90 4.25 -17.20
N LEU A 497 -5.94 3.58 -16.69
CA LEU A 497 -5.74 2.17 -16.32
C LEU A 497 -6.89 1.20 -16.58
N HIS A 498 -7.28 1.13 -17.85
CA HIS A 498 -7.76 -0.11 -18.47
C HIS A 498 -6.66 -0.64 -19.41
N PHE A 499 -5.97 -1.71 -18.99
CA PHE A 499 -4.91 -2.37 -19.78
C PHE A 499 -5.33 -3.19 -21.01
N PRO A 500 -6.62 -3.46 -21.35
CA PRO A 500 -6.90 -4.24 -22.56
C PRO A 500 -6.59 -3.53 -23.89
N GLN A 501 -6.31 -2.22 -23.88
CA GLN A 501 -6.16 -1.40 -25.10
C GLN A 501 -4.78 -0.77 -25.28
N PHE A 502 -3.81 -1.07 -24.40
CA PHE A 502 -2.45 -0.53 -24.51
C PHE A 502 -1.46 -1.68 -24.39
N ARG A 503 -1.27 -2.44 -25.48
CA ARG A 503 -0.22 -3.45 -25.55
C ARG A 503 1.14 -2.76 -25.57
N HIS A 504 2.12 -3.34 -24.88
CA HIS A 504 3.51 -2.85 -24.81
C HIS A 504 4.13 -2.61 -26.20
N GLU A 505 3.66 -3.34 -27.22
CA GLU A 505 4.04 -3.22 -28.63
C GLU A 505 3.60 -1.89 -29.27
N GLU A 506 2.51 -1.26 -28.80
CA GLU A 506 1.90 -0.08 -29.45
C GLU A 506 2.66 1.23 -29.20
N PHE A 507 3.68 1.22 -28.33
CA PHE A 507 4.53 2.38 -28.05
C PHE A 507 5.99 2.23 -28.52
N PHE A 508 6.47 0.99 -28.71
CA PHE A 508 7.87 0.70 -29.03
C PHE A 508 8.09 -0.26 -30.20
N GLY A 509 7.06 -0.97 -30.67
CA GLY A 509 7.03 -1.51 -32.03
C GLY A 509 6.90 -0.35 -33.01
N SER A 510 7.38 -0.53 -34.24
CA SER A 510 7.29 0.42 -35.37
C SER A 510 6.24 1.50 -35.15
N VAL A 511 6.67 2.77 -35.02
CA VAL A 511 5.85 3.94 -34.63
C VAL A 511 4.58 4.05 -35.48
N GLU A 512 3.58 3.25 -35.18
CA GLU A 512 2.21 3.49 -35.55
C GLU A 512 1.72 4.48 -34.51
N THR A 513 1.55 5.74 -34.94
CA THR A 513 0.96 6.79 -34.13
C THR A 513 -0.43 6.37 -33.65
N TYR A 514 -0.51 5.75 -32.48
CA TYR A 514 -1.79 5.51 -31.82
C TYR A 514 -2.29 6.81 -31.20
N ASN A 515 -3.52 7.18 -31.53
CA ASN A 515 -4.08 8.47 -31.11
C ASN A 515 -4.57 8.39 -29.66
N PHE A 516 -3.63 8.50 -28.71
CA PHE A 516 -3.85 8.51 -27.26
C PHE A 516 -5.02 9.41 -26.83
N LYS A 517 -5.27 10.50 -27.56
CA LYS A 517 -6.41 11.41 -27.35
C LYS A 517 -7.77 10.70 -27.33
N ARG A 518 -7.95 9.63 -28.10
CA ARG A 518 -9.25 8.91 -28.17
C ARG A 518 -9.67 8.33 -26.82
N ASN A 519 -8.73 8.06 -25.93
CA ASN A 519 -8.98 7.51 -24.60
C ASN A 519 -9.06 8.59 -23.50
N VAL A 520 -8.67 9.82 -23.80
CA VAL A 520 -8.77 10.97 -22.89
C VAL A 520 -10.16 11.58 -23.04
N LYS A 521 -11.05 11.32 -22.07
CA LYS A 521 -12.43 11.84 -22.05
C LYS A 521 -12.54 13.26 -21.50
N PHE A 522 -11.63 13.61 -20.58
CA PHE A 522 -11.62 14.88 -19.87
C PHE A 522 -10.24 15.54 -20.02
N PRO A 523 -9.92 16.13 -21.20
CA PRO A 523 -8.60 16.70 -21.50
C PRO A 523 -8.17 17.79 -20.54
N GLU A 524 -9.11 18.54 -19.97
CA GLU A 524 -8.87 19.58 -18.97
C GLU A 524 -8.26 19.06 -17.67
N LYS A 525 -8.42 17.75 -17.39
CA LYS A 525 -7.80 17.06 -16.24
C LYS A 525 -6.41 16.51 -16.55
N PHE A 526 -5.95 16.66 -17.79
CA PHE A 526 -4.62 16.26 -18.24
C PHE A 526 -3.69 17.46 -18.18
N SER A 527 -2.80 17.51 -17.18
CA SER A 527 -1.78 18.56 -17.13
C SER A 527 -0.81 18.37 -18.30
N PRO A 528 -0.59 19.36 -19.19
CA PRO A 528 0.38 19.19 -20.26
C PRO A 528 1.78 18.95 -19.64
N PRO A 529 2.60 18.04 -20.20
CA PRO A 529 3.94 17.81 -19.67
C PRO A 529 4.74 19.14 -19.74
N SER A 530 5.47 19.46 -18.68
CA SER A 530 6.32 20.65 -18.66
C SER A 530 7.34 20.56 -19.79
N GLN A 531 7.34 21.54 -20.68
CA GLN A 531 8.36 21.65 -21.72
C GLN A 531 9.64 22.15 -21.05
N ILE A 532 10.65 21.27 -20.97
CA ILE A 532 11.98 21.63 -20.46
C ILE A 532 12.91 21.74 -21.66
N GLU A 533 13.25 22.96 -22.03
CA GLU A 533 14.29 23.25 -23.02
C GLU A 533 15.66 22.98 -22.39
N LEU A 534 16.43 22.08 -23.00
CA LEU A 534 17.80 21.81 -22.60
C LEU A 534 18.71 22.47 -23.61
N ASP A 535 19.60 23.36 -23.15
CA ASP A 535 20.71 23.84 -23.97
C ASP A 535 21.75 22.72 -24.09
N ALA A 536 21.71 21.99 -25.21
CA ALA A 536 22.60 20.87 -25.47
C ALA A 536 24.09 21.25 -25.40
N ASN A 537 24.45 22.52 -25.56
CA ASN A 537 25.83 22.98 -25.44
C ASN A 537 26.33 22.99 -23.98
N ASN A 538 25.42 22.97 -23.01
CA ASN A 538 25.74 23.03 -21.57
C ASN A 538 25.70 21.66 -20.89
N TYR A 539 25.36 20.58 -21.60
CA TYR A 539 25.23 19.24 -21.02
C TYR A 539 26.01 18.20 -21.82
N THR A 540 26.94 17.51 -21.17
CA THR A 540 27.61 16.32 -21.70
C THR A 540 26.95 15.09 -21.11
N PHE A 541 26.40 14.22 -21.97
CA PHE A 541 25.81 12.94 -21.53
C PHE A 541 26.76 11.80 -21.90
N VAL A 542 26.94 10.85 -20.98
CA VAL A 542 27.63 9.59 -21.23
C VAL A 542 26.57 8.50 -21.21
N THR A 543 26.39 7.83 -22.35
CA THR A 543 25.45 6.71 -22.51
C THR A 543 26.29 5.45 -22.70
N GLN A 544 26.14 4.48 -21.81
CA GLN A 544 26.76 3.17 -21.97
C GLN A 544 25.86 2.34 -22.88
N THR A 545 26.37 1.90 -24.03
CA THR A 545 25.63 1.06 -24.99
C THR A 545 26.32 -0.29 -25.09
N ASP A 546 25.53 -1.36 -25.08
CA ASP A 546 26.01 -2.73 -25.34
C ASP A 546 26.10 -3.01 -26.86
N ILE A 547 25.61 -2.08 -27.66
CA ILE A 547 25.54 -2.13 -29.12
C ILE A 547 26.40 -0.97 -29.64
N ILE A 548 27.43 -1.28 -30.42
CA ILE A 548 28.17 -0.27 -31.17
C ILE A 548 27.23 0.25 -32.26
N PRO A 549 26.78 1.51 -32.19
CA PRO A 549 25.80 2.03 -33.14
C PRO A 549 26.46 2.19 -34.52
N TYR A 550 25.76 1.77 -35.56
CA TYR A 550 26.25 1.81 -36.93
C TYR A 550 26.27 3.23 -37.52
N ASP A 551 25.49 4.16 -36.94
CA ASP A 551 25.48 5.57 -37.30
C ASP A 551 25.17 6.49 -36.11
N TYR A 552 25.39 7.81 -36.31
CA TYR A 552 25.09 8.85 -35.32
C TYR A 552 23.60 8.91 -34.97
N THR A 553 22.73 8.50 -35.89
CA THR A 553 21.26 8.49 -35.74
C THR A 553 20.81 7.49 -34.67
N GLN A 554 21.47 6.34 -34.55
CA GLN A 554 21.21 5.35 -33.50
C GLN A 554 21.67 5.82 -32.12
N VAL A 555 22.83 6.50 -32.02
CA VAL A 555 23.28 7.15 -30.78
C VAL A 555 22.25 8.18 -30.33
N VAL A 556 21.80 9.01 -31.28
CA VAL A 556 20.72 9.97 -31.06
C VAL A 556 19.44 9.25 -30.68
N PHE A 557 19.09 8.09 -31.23
CA PHE A 557 17.87 7.36 -30.87
C PHE A 557 17.90 6.79 -29.43
N TYR A 558 19.02 6.24 -28.96
CA TYR A 558 19.18 5.79 -27.56
C TYR A 558 19.26 6.94 -26.56
N ALA A 559 19.96 8.02 -26.93
CA ALA A 559 19.93 9.27 -26.20
C ALA A 559 18.52 9.88 -26.22
N VAL A 560 17.80 9.76 -27.34
CA VAL A 560 16.43 10.24 -27.56
C VAL A 560 15.40 9.36 -26.88
N ILE A 561 15.63 8.08 -26.57
CA ILE A 561 14.75 7.31 -25.69
C ILE A 561 14.96 7.76 -24.23
N ASN A 562 16.22 8.00 -23.82
CA ASN A 562 16.53 8.65 -22.55
C ASN A 562 16.01 10.11 -22.48
N ILE A 563 15.87 10.80 -23.60
CA ILE A 563 15.29 12.15 -23.75
C ILE A 563 13.78 12.11 -24.12
N MET A 564 13.20 10.98 -24.56
CA MET A 564 11.76 10.81 -24.84
C MET A 564 10.99 10.54 -23.54
N LEU A 565 11.72 10.21 -22.48
CA LEU A 565 11.36 10.57 -21.10
C LEU A 565 11.08 12.07 -20.92
N LYS A 566 11.28 12.91 -21.93
CA LYS A 566 11.05 14.35 -21.94
C LYS A 566 10.20 14.84 -23.13
N ARG A 567 9.69 13.95 -23.99
CA ARG A 567 8.94 14.35 -25.19
C ARG A 567 7.76 13.41 -25.48
N ILE A 568 6.67 13.57 -24.73
CA ILE A 568 5.34 13.28 -25.28
C ILE A 568 4.81 14.59 -25.84
N LYS A 569 4.91 14.77 -27.16
CA LYS A 569 4.19 15.83 -27.87
C LYS A 569 2.72 15.40 -27.98
N CYS A 570 1.83 16.06 -27.24
CA CYS A 570 0.43 16.12 -27.62
C CYS A 570 0.29 17.28 -28.62
N ALA A 571 0.25 16.97 -29.92
CA ALA A 571 -0.44 17.82 -30.89
C ALA A 571 -1.93 17.56 -30.73
#